data_AF-A0A1W1ZC94-F1
#
_entry.id   AF-A0A1W1ZC94-F1
#
_cell.length_a   1.000
_cell.length_b   1.000
_cell.length_c   1.000
_cell.angle_alpha   90.00
_cell.angle_beta   90.00
_cell.angle_gamma   90.00
#
_symmetry.space_group_name_H-M   'P 1'
#
loop_
_entity.id
_entity.type
_entity.pdbx_description
1 polymer ?
#
loop_
_entity_poly.entity_id
_entity_poly.type
_entity_poly.pdbx_seq_one_letter_code
_entity_poly.pdbx_strand_id
1 'polypeptide(L)'
;MKKYVKQWVKEEKQIIKLLFQKGFMDRNFPAITELYWGYYRHGKRQRKRYPKKYKFHDYLPEVHHWSRDYWGECDEHAVVPEMIEGLHWTNLVVGSEDYAKNGGWGESLFVYKGRKWFIKYLKSLPTVNRSSKINRVLIRNRDY
;
A
#
# COMPACT_ATOMS: atom_id res chain seq x y z
N MET A 1 -5.04 17.11 12.86
CA MET A 1 -4.30 15.91 12.36
C MET A 1 -2.81 16.01 12.70
N LYS A 2 -2.24 14.96 13.33
CA LYS A 2 -0.83 14.93 13.80
C LYS A 2 0.16 14.99 12.60
N LYS A 3 1.39 15.51 12.81
CA LYS A 3 2.40 15.73 11.74
C LYS A 3 2.70 14.46 10.94
N TYR A 4 2.87 13.32 11.60
CA TYR A 4 3.16 12.05 10.92
C TYR A 4 1.98 11.55 10.09
N VAL A 5 0.73 11.79 10.50
CA VAL A 5 -0.46 11.42 9.72
C VAL A 5 -0.56 12.29 8.47
N LYS A 6 -0.24 13.59 8.57
CA LYS A 6 -0.13 14.47 7.40
C LYS A 6 0.92 13.98 6.40
N GLN A 7 2.09 13.57 6.92
CA GLN A 7 3.14 12.99 6.08
C GLN A 7 2.69 11.68 5.43
N TRP A 8 2.04 10.80 6.19
CA TRP A 8 1.48 9.54 5.68
C TRP A 8 0.52 9.76 4.52
N VAL A 9 -0.49 10.62 4.71
CA VAL A 9 -1.46 10.96 3.65
C VAL A 9 -0.77 11.54 2.42
N LYS A 10 0.25 12.39 2.62
CA LYS A 10 1.00 12.98 1.49
C LYS A 10 1.74 11.90 0.70
N GLU A 11 2.38 10.96 1.40
CA GLU A 11 3.08 9.85 0.77
C GLU A 11 2.11 8.86 0.10
N GLU A 12 0.96 8.58 0.71
CA GLU A 12 -0.13 7.75 0.17
C GLU A 12 -0.65 8.30 -1.15
N LYS A 13 -1.07 9.57 -1.15
CA LYS A 13 -1.52 10.25 -2.36
C LYS A 13 -0.46 10.25 -3.46
N GLN A 14 0.80 10.47 -3.08
CA GLN A 14 1.90 10.50 -4.03
C GLN A 14 2.17 9.13 -4.65
N ILE A 15 2.15 8.06 -3.86
CA ILE A 15 2.35 6.70 -4.34
C ILE A 15 1.21 6.30 -5.28
N ILE A 16 -0.04 6.52 -4.87
CA ILE A 16 -1.23 6.19 -5.68
C ILE A 16 -1.18 6.91 -7.03
N LYS A 17 -0.88 8.21 -7.02
CA LYS A 17 -0.73 8.99 -8.25
C LYS A 17 0.35 8.41 -9.16
N LEU A 18 1.49 8.02 -8.59
CA LEU A 18 2.57 7.42 -9.35
C LEU A 18 2.17 6.05 -9.90
N LEU A 19 1.55 5.18 -9.11
CA LEU A 19 1.08 3.86 -9.55
C LEU A 19 0.13 3.99 -10.75
N PHE A 20 -0.82 4.92 -10.69
CA PHE A 20 -1.69 5.24 -11.82
C PHE A 20 -0.90 5.71 -13.04
N GLN A 21 0.00 6.69 -12.86
CA GLN A 21 0.84 7.21 -13.95
C GLN A 21 1.76 6.17 -14.57
N LYS A 22 2.18 5.16 -13.82
CA LYS A 22 3.02 4.06 -14.30
C LYS A 22 2.21 2.90 -14.88
N GLY A 23 0.87 2.99 -14.89
CA GLY A 23 -0.01 2.00 -15.49
C GLY A 23 -0.22 0.74 -14.64
N PHE A 24 0.16 0.77 -13.36
CA PHE A 24 -0.06 -0.38 -12.47
C PHE A 24 -1.51 -0.51 -12.03
N MET A 25 -2.23 0.62 -11.91
CA MET A 25 -3.63 0.61 -11.49
C MET A 25 -4.57 -0.01 -12.51
N ASP A 26 -4.36 0.28 -13.80
CA ASP A 26 -5.23 -0.24 -14.86
C ASP A 26 -5.06 -1.76 -15.08
N ARG A 27 -3.97 -2.36 -14.57
CA ARG A 27 -3.66 -3.78 -14.75
C ARG A 27 -3.96 -4.64 -13.53
N ASN A 28 -3.74 -4.09 -12.34
CA ASN A 28 -3.67 -4.88 -11.11
C ASN A 28 -4.82 -4.57 -10.13
N PHE A 29 -5.64 -3.57 -10.40
CA PHE A 29 -6.66 -3.09 -9.45
C PHE A 29 -8.00 -2.89 -10.14
N PRO A 30 -9.10 -2.95 -9.37
CA PRO A 30 -10.43 -2.61 -9.89
C PRO A 30 -10.48 -1.17 -10.38
N ALA A 31 -11.57 -0.83 -11.07
CA ALA A 31 -11.78 0.48 -11.63
C ALA A 31 -11.57 1.57 -10.56
N ILE A 32 -10.96 2.69 -10.96
CA ILE A 32 -10.65 3.84 -10.06
C ILE A 32 -11.88 4.28 -9.23
N THR A 33 -13.09 4.05 -9.75
CA THR A 33 -14.37 4.35 -9.10
C THR A 33 -14.64 3.52 -7.85
N GLU A 34 -13.98 2.38 -7.67
CA GLU A 34 -14.15 1.46 -6.55
C GLU A 34 -13.10 1.69 -5.45
N LEU A 35 -12.19 2.65 -5.65
CA LEU A 35 -11.20 3.04 -4.67
C LEU A 35 -11.77 4.04 -3.67
N TYR A 36 -11.56 3.80 -2.37
CA TYR A 36 -12.01 4.69 -1.29
C TYR A 36 -10.95 4.83 -0.19
N TRP A 37 -11.11 5.86 0.65
CA TRP A 37 -10.24 6.06 1.82
C TRP A 37 -10.75 5.27 3.02
N GLY A 38 -9.87 4.46 3.61
CA GLY A 38 -10.11 3.74 4.86
C GLY A 38 -9.09 4.11 5.94
N TYR A 39 -9.38 3.79 7.20
CA TYR A 39 -8.44 3.93 8.31
C TYR A 39 -8.10 2.57 8.87
N TYR A 40 -6.87 2.11 8.64
CA TYR A 40 -6.45 0.78 9.02
C TYR A 40 -5.30 0.79 10.02
N ARG A 41 -5.20 -0.33 10.75
CA ARG A 41 -4.33 -0.51 11.91
C ARG A 41 -2.86 -0.57 11.48
N HIS A 42 -2.13 0.50 11.76
CA HIS A 42 -0.71 0.61 11.52
C HIS A 42 0.12 0.53 12.81
N GLY A 43 0.77 -0.62 13.01
CA GLY A 43 1.80 -0.82 14.03
C GLY A 43 1.36 -0.62 15.48
N LYS A 44 2.36 -0.60 16.38
CA LYS A 44 2.19 -0.37 17.82
C LYS A 44 3.01 0.86 18.19
N ARG A 45 2.37 1.96 18.57
CA ARG A 45 3.08 3.06 19.23
C ARG A 45 3.28 2.69 20.69
N GLN A 46 4.54 2.63 21.12
CA GLN A 46 4.88 2.50 22.54
C GLN A 46 4.94 3.91 23.14
N ARG A 47 3.99 4.23 24.03
CA ARG A 47 4.16 5.40 24.92
C ARG A 47 4.79 4.91 26.21
N LYS A 48 5.96 5.45 26.58
CA LYS A 48 6.49 5.32 27.94
C LYS A 48 5.61 6.16 28.87
N ARG A 49 4.68 5.53 29.58
CA ARG A 49 4.13 6.08 30.83
C ARG A 49 4.51 5.09 31.93
N TYR A 50 5.38 5.51 32.85
CA TYR A 50 5.63 4.73 34.05
C TYR A 50 4.30 4.56 34.81
N PRO A 51 3.95 3.37 35.35
CA PRO A 51 4.71 2.12 35.38
C PRO A 51 4.29 1.08 34.31
N LYS A 52 3.38 1.41 33.37
CA LYS A 52 2.80 0.45 32.41
C LYS A 52 3.03 0.86 30.94
N LYS A 53 3.71 -0.02 30.19
CA LYS A 53 3.88 0.09 28.73
C LYS A 53 2.57 -0.28 28.03
N TYR A 54 1.71 0.69 27.75
CA TYR A 54 0.53 0.48 26.92
C TYR A 54 0.91 0.53 25.43
N LYS A 55 0.60 -0.55 24.70
CA LYS A 55 0.72 -0.64 23.24
C LYS A 55 -0.57 -0.10 22.65
N PHE A 56 -0.52 1.06 22.00
CA PHE A 56 -1.67 1.59 21.26
C PHE A 56 -1.49 1.34 19.78
N HIS A 57 -2.60 1.00 19.13
CA HIS A 57 -2.68 0.94 17.68
C HIS A 57 -2.87 2.34 17.12
N ASP A 58 -2.01 2.74 16.19
CA ASP A 58 -2.25 3.94 15.39
C ASP A 58 -3.04 3.50 14.15
N TYR A 59 -4.16 4.14 13.87
CA TYR A 59 -4.90 3.94 12.63
C TYR A 59 -4.48 5.02 11.64
N LEU A 60 -4.04 4.62 10.45
CA LEU A 60 -3.58 5.52 9.42
C LEU A 60 -4.51 5.47 8.20
N PRO A 61 -4.73 6.61 7.55
CA PRO A 61 -5.57 6.68 6.37
C PRO A 61 -4.85 6.12 5.14
N GLU A 62 -5.48 5.18 4.46
CA GLU A 62 -5.00 4.48 3.26
C GLU A 62 -6.09 4.43 2.19
N VAL A 63 -5.71 4.14 0.95
CA VAL A 63 -6.68 3.87 -0.11
C VAL A 63 -6.85 2.37 -0.29
N HIS A 64 -8.11 1.95 -0.27
CA HIS A 64 -8.53 0.58 -0.33
C HIS A 64 -9.38 0.33 -1.56
N HIS A 65 -9.47 -0.94 -1.91
CA HIS A 65 -10.50 -1.49 -2.75
C HIS A 65 -11.09 -2.72 -2.08
N TRP A 66 -12.27 -3.10 -2.53
CA TRP A 66 -12.93 -4.32 -2.08
C TRP A 66 -12.79 -5.34 -3.20
N SER A 67 -12.46 -6.58 -2.82
CA SER A 67 -12.53 -7.72 -3.71
C SER A 67 -13.63 -8.65 -3.22
N ARG A 68 -14.27 -9.36 -4.15
CA ARG A 68 -15.25 -10.40 -3.83
C ARG A 68 -14.76 -11.71 -4.42
N ASP A 69 -14.63 -12.71 -3.57
CA ASP A 69 -14.18 -14.02 -4.00
C ASP A 69 -15.33 -14.84 -4.62
N TYR A 70 -15.00 -16.04 -5.11
CA TYR A 70 -15.97 -16.95 -5.71
C TYR A 70 -17.08 -17.38 -4.73
N TRP A 71 -16.79 -17.46 -3.44
CA TRP A 71 -17.72 -17.83 -2.38
C TRP A 71 -18.59 -16.66 -1.91
N GLY A 72 -18.34 -15.47 -2.44
CA GLY A 72 -19.07 -14.26 -2.14
C GLY A 72 -18.61 -13.55 -0.87
N GLU A 73 -17.49 -13.99 -0.28
CA GLU A 73 -16.78 -13.30 0.80
C GLU A 73 -16.16 -12.02 0.24
N CYS A 74 -16.22 -10.96 1.03
CA CYS A 74 -15.70 -9.65 0.66
C CYS A 74 -14.50 -9.32 1.54
N ASP A 75 -13.37 -9.08 0.91
CA ASP A 75 -12.16 -8.63 1.58
C ASP A 75 -11.80 -7.21 1.15
N GLU A 76 -11.32 -6.42 2.12
CA GLU A 76 -10.81 -5.08 1.87
C GLU A 76 -9.28 -5.10 1.83
N HIS A 77 -8.71 -4.64 0.72
CA HIS A 77 -7.27 -4.62 0.52
C HIS A 77 -6.76 -3.19 0.35
N ALA A 78 -5.66 -2.89 1.04
CA ALA A 78 -4.96 -1.63 0.87
C ALA A 78 -4.13 -1.68 -0.42
N VAL A 79 -4.34 -0.71 -1.30
CA VAL A 79 -3.74 -0.68 -2.66
C VAL A 79 -2.21 -0.69 -2.60
N VAL A 80 -1.61 0.09 -1.69
CA VAL A 80 -0.15 0.22 -1.63
C VAL A 80 0.53 -1.05 -1.09
N PRO A 81 0.11 -1.62 0.05
CA PRO A 81 0.64 -2.92 0.52
C PRO A 81 0.50 -4.05 -0.49
N GLU A 82 -0.68 -4.20 -1.10
CA GLU A 82 -0.94 -5.24 -2.08
C GLU A 82 -0.05 -5.10 -3.32
N MET A 83 0.16 -3.86 -3.80
CA MET A 83 1.08 -3.62 -4.90
C MET A 83 2.53 -4.01 -4.54
N ILE A 84 2.96 -3.72 -3.31
CA ILE A 84 4.32 -4.08 -2.84
C ILE A 84 4.47 -5.59 -2.79
N GLU A 85 3.44 -6.30 -2.30
CA GLU A 85 3.39 -7.75 -2.27
C GLU A 85 3.40 -8.35 -3.69
N GLY A 86 2.57 -7.84 -4.60
CA GLY A 86 2.58 -8.26 -6.00
C GLY A 86 3.95 -8.06 -6.68
N LEU A 87 4.62 -6.94 -6.40
CA LEU A 87 6.00 -6.72 -6.90
C LEU A 87 7.01 -7.69 -6.29
N HIS A 88 6.83 -8.08 -5.03
CA HIS A 88 7.70 -9.05 -4.40
C HIS A 88 7.56 -10.43 -5.08
N TRP A 89 6.33 -10.91 -5.24
CA TRP A 89 6.02 -12.21 -5.83
C TRP A 89 6.41 -12.32 -7.31
N THR A 90 6.23 -11.24 -8.08
CA THR A 90 6.59 -11.21 -9.51
C THR A 90 8.10 -11.16 -9.76
N ASN A 91 8.91 -10.78 -8.76
CA ASN A 91 10.36 -10.67 -8.87
C ASN A 91 11.11 -11.73 -8.04
N LEU A 92 10.46 -12.88 -7.79
CA LEU A 92 11.11 -14.00 -7.14
C LEU A 92 12.26 -14.57 -7.98
N VAL A 93 13.34 -14.94 -7.31
CA VAL A 93 14.46 -15.65 -7.93
C VAL A 93 14.03 -17.11 -8.12
N VAL A 94 13.76 -17.50 -9.37
CA VAL A 94 13.41 -18.89 -9.73
C VAL A 94 14.57 -19.80 -9.32
N GLY A 95 14.30 -20.80 -8.47
CA GLY A 95 15.31 -21.71 -7.91
C GLY A 95 15.69 -21.43 -6.45
N SER A 96 15.21 -20.34 -5.83
CA SER A 96 15.21 -20.20 -4.36
C SER A 96 14.07 -21.01 -3.73
N GLU A 97 13.93 -22.28 -4.12
CA GLU A 97 12.96 -23.24 -3.57
C GLU A 97 13.34 -23.67 -2.13
N ASP A 98 13.73 -22.71 -1.30
CA ASP A 98 13.80 -22.89 0.15
C ASP A 98 12.39 -22.92 0.79
N TYR A 99 11.35 -22.76 -0.04
CA TYR A 99 9.94 -22.86 0.33
C TYR A 99 9.60 -24.23 0.94
N ALA A 100 10.21 -25.31 0.45
CA ALA A 100 9.92 -26.66 0.91
C ALA A 100 10.69 -27.07 2.18
N LYS A 101 11.80 -26.39 2.53
CA LYS A 101 12.66 -26.79 3.66
C LYS A 101 12.61 -25.85 4.86
N ASN A 102 12.42 -24.54 4.66
CA ASN A 102 12.62 -23.55 5.73
C ASN A 102 11.39 -22.68 6.05
N GLY A 103 10.26 -22.86 5.35
CA GLY A 103 9.03 -22.10 5.60
C GLY A 103 9.17 -20.58 5.44
N GLY A 104 10.19 -20.13 4.71
CA GLY A 104 10.50 -18.72 4.46
C GLY A 104 9.86 -18.19 3.18
N TRP A 105 9.73 -16.86 3.12
CA TRP A 105 9.39 -16.15 1.88
C TRP A 105 10.56 -16.28 0.91
N GLY A 106 10.31 -16.64 -0.35
CA GLY A 106 11.35 -16.76 -1.36
C GLY A 106 12.13 -15.45 -1.53
N GLU A 107 13.40 -15.53 -1.94
CA GLU A 107 14.19 -14.34 -2.16
C GLU A 107 13.67 -13.59 -3.40
N SER A 108 13.39 -12.28 -3.23
CA SER A 108 12.93 -11.42 -4.32
C SER A 108 13.98 -10.38 -4.66
N LEU A 109 14.16 -10.13 -5.96
CA LEU A 109 14.97 -9.01 -6.46
C LEU A 109 14.35 -7.65 -6.06
N PHE A 110 13.05 -7.64 -5.76
CA PHE A 110 12.36 -6.46 -5.26
C PHE A 110 12.36 -6.43 -3.72
N VAL A 111 13.27 -5.63 -3.16
CA VAL A 111 13.36 -5.41 -1.70
C VAL A 111 12.78 -4.03 -1.34
N TYR A 112 11.61 -4.03 -0.71
CA TYR A 112 10.97 -2.79 -0.25
C TYR A 112 11.70 -2.18 0.94
N LYS A 113 12.24 -0.97 0.75
CA LYS A 113 12.99 -0.21 1.78
C LYS A 113 12.20 0.95 2.39
N GLY A 114 10.86 0.90 2.31
CA GLY A 114 9.96 1.92 2.84
C GLY A 114 9.45 2.92 1.80
N ARG A 115 8.47 3.73 2.20
CA ARG A 115 7.67 4.59 1.31
C ARG A 115 8.49 5.60 0.53
N LYS A 116 9.49 6.24 1.16
CA LYS A 116 10.37 7.22 0.48
C LYS A 116 11.20 6.58 -0.63
N TRP A 117 11.73 5.38 -0.37
CA TRP A 117 12.46 4.62 -1.39
C TRP A 117 11.50 4.22 -2.52
N PHE A 118 10.30 3.76 -2.17
CA PHE A 118 9.31 3.34 -3.16
C PHE A 118 8.82 4.49 -4.05
N ILE A 119 8.63 5.69 -3.50
CA ILE A 119 8.35 6.90 -4.29
C ILE A 119 9.49 7.19 -5.28
N LYS A 120 10.75 7.03 -4.86
CA LYS A 120 11.91 7.23 -5.76
C LYS A 120 11.93 6.16 -6.86
N TYR A 121 11.73 4.90 -6.50
CA TYR A 121 11.63 3.78 -7.43
C TYR A 121 10.50 4.00 -8.45
N LEU A 122 9.31 4.36 -8.00
CA LEU A 122 8.19 4.63 -8.90
C LEU A 122 8.48 5.83 -9.80
N LYS A 123 9.20 6.86 -9.34
CA LYS A 123 9.58 7.99 -10.19
C LYS A 123 10.57 7.62 -11.31
N SER A 124 11.46 6.65 -11.08
CA SER A 124 12.43 6.21 -12.10
C SER A 124 11.81 5.38 -13.22
N LEU A 125 10.60 4.83 -13.02
CA LEU A 125 9.91 4.07 -14.05
C LEU A 125 9.36 4.97 -15.18
N PRO A 126 9.18 4.46 -16.41
CA PRO A 126 8.60 5.22 -17.51
C PRO A 126 7.12 5.56 -17.24
N THR A 127 6.69 6.77 -17.59
CA THR A 127 5.28 7.18 -17.44
C THR A 127 4.44 6.63 -18.58
N VAL A 128 3.40 5.88 -18.24
CA VAL A 128 2.46 5.24 -19.18
C VAL A 128 1.18 6.07 -19.32
N ASN A 129 0.66 6.60 -18.21
CA ASN A 129 -0.61 7.33 -18.17
C ASN A 129 -0.39 8.77 -17.70
N ARG A 130 -0.93 9.76 -18.42
CA ARG A 130 -0.87 11.19 -18.07
C ARG A 130 -2.23 11.76 -17.62
N SER A 131 -3.25 10.91 -17.50
CA SER A 131 -4.60 11.30 -17.13
C SER A 131 -4.67 11.85 -15.70
N SER A 132 -5.64 12.75 -15.48
CA SER A 132 -5.96 13.33 -14.19
C SER A 132 -7.10 12.60 -13.45
N LYS A 133 -7.66 11.52 -14.02
CA LYS A 133 -8.79 10.75 -13.44
C LYS A 133 -8.55 10.34 -11.99
N ILE A 134 -7.33 9.96 -11.65
CA ILE A 134 -6.93 9.56 -10.29
C ILE A 134 -7.16 10.65 -9.25
N ASN A 135 -7.17 11.94 -9.64
CA ASN A 135 -7.37 13.04 -8.71
C ASN A 135 -8.71 12.96 -7.96
N ARG A 136 -9.73 12.32 -8.51
CA ARG A 136 -11.01 12.09 -7.83
C ARG A 136 -10.85 11.27 -6.55
N VAL A 137 -10.05 10.20 -6.61
CA VAL A 137 -9.72 9.35 -5.46
C VAL A 137 -8.78 10.07 -4.48
N LEU A 138 -7.88 10.91 -4.99
CA LEU A 138 -6.94 11.65 -4.15
C LEU A 138 -7.60 12.79 -3.34
N ILE A 139 -8.81 13.21 -3.70
CA ILE A 139 -9.62 14.11 -2.89
C ILE A 139 -10.16 13.26 -1.73
N ARG A 140 -9.57 13.46 -0.56
CA ARG A 140 -10.11 12.88 0.66
C ARG A 140 -11.23 13.80 1.13
N ASN A 141 -12.48 13.32 1.12
CA ASN A 141 -13.57 14.03 1.80
C ASN A 141 -13.17 14.21 3.27
N ARG A 142 -13.28 15.45 3.77
CA ARG A 142 -12.85 15.82 5.13
C ARG A 142 -13.83 15.37 6.21
N ASP A 143 -14.90 14.70 5.82
CA ASP A 143 -15.91 14.21 6.74
C ASP A 143 -15.33 12.96 7.41
N TYR A 144 -15.32 12.96 8.75
CA TYR A 144 -14.58 12.11 9.70
C TYR A 144 -13.22 12.64 10.19
#